data_AF-A0A3D5WHT2-F1
#
_entry.id   AF-A0A3D5WHT2-F1
#
_cell.length_a   1.000
_cell.length_b   1.000
_cell.length_c   1.000
_cell.angle_alpha   90.00
_cell.angle_beta   90.00
_cell.angle_gamma   90.00
#
_symmetry.space_group_name_H-M   'P 1'
#
loop_
_entity.id
_entity.type
_entity.pdbx_description
1 polymer ?
#
loop_
_entity_poly.entity_id
_entity_poly.type
_entity_poly.pdbx_seq_one_letter_code
_entity_poly.pdbx_strand_id
1 'polypeptide(L)'
;YKDVIDPYYSLVGYYNSIRELGGAVRLLQDDIPKRIYRIKTKYNMDKVRYLNKKVEITSRMSSYEIPNKLRQLEATCDSRDCLDTAVATNMIAVGMDVDRLGLMVVTGQPKQNSEYIQATSRIGRAFPGLVFTLYNPYRPRDLSHYENFTGYHSQLYRFVEGTTATPFSARARDRVMHALIISAIRLKYPDMASNEGAADIAALSDIQMSEIKTLILNRLNIVKPEVRLDAKNEIDQFIDWWKMLAAQGKPLRYYVYGTDKYNRLMNYYGQSCKDTEKATLSSMREVENAANMFYYTEE
;
A
#
# COMPACT_ATOMS: atom_id res chain seq x y z
N TYR A 1 -33.03 10.71 -17.33
CA TYR A 1 -31.60 11.07 -17.18
C TYR A 1 -30.91 10.42 -15.99
N LYS A 2 -31.50 9.43 -15.29
CA LYS A 2 -30.86 8.85 -14.09
C LYS A 2 -29.52 8.19 -14.42
N ASP A 3 -29.48 7.38 -15.46
CA ASP A 3 -28.25 6.69 -15.90
C ASP A 3 -27.15 7.67 -16.35
N VAL A 4 -27.53 8.86 -16.80
CA VAL A 4 -26.60 9.93 -17.17
C VAL A 4 -26.06 10.66 -15.93
N ILE A 5 -26.89 10.84 -14.91
CA ILE A 5 -26.52 11.55 -13.67
C ILE A 5 -25.72 10.66 -12.74
N ASP A 6 -26.01 9.36 -12.72
CA ASP A 6 -25.45 8.41 -11.76
C ASP A 6 -23.92 8.47 -11.67
N PRO A 7 -23.14 8.43 -12.78
CA PRO A 7 -21.69 8.52 -12.71
C PRO A 7 -21.16 9.79 -12.03
N TYR A 8 -21.89 10.90 -12.14
CA TYR A 8 -21.52 12.20 -11.59
C TYR A 8 -22.19 12.48 -10.25
N TYR A 9 -22.99 11.54 -9.72
CA TYR A 9 -23.69 11.74 -8.47
C TYR A 9 -22.69 11.85 -7.31
N SER A 10 -21.72 10.95 -7.25
CA SER A 10 -20.69 10.93 -6.20
C SER A 10 -19.51 11.80 -6.60
N LEU A 11 -19.20 12.84 -5.80
CA LEU A 11 -18.00 13.65 -6.01
C LEU A 11 -16.80 13.02 -5.27
N VAL A 12 -15.74 12.70 -6.00
CA VAL A 12 -14.47 12.29 -5.41
C VAL A 12 -13.54 13.48 -5.25
N GLY A 13 -13.09 13.77 -4.03
CA GLY A 13 -12.07 14.79 -3.75
C GLY A 13 -10.73 14.14 -3.44
N TYR A 14 -9.70 14.42 -4.23
CA TYR A 14 -8.33 13.97 -4.01
C TYR A 14 -7.48 15.06 -3.35
N TYR A 15 -6.82 14.73 -2.25
CA TYR A 15 -5.99 15.64 -1.46
C TYR A 15 -4.59 15.06 -1.22
N ASN A 16 -3.57 15.91 -1.37
CA ASN A 16 -2.17 15.50 -1.19
C ASN A 16 -1.78 15.26 0.28
N SER A 17 -2.60 15.76 1.21
CA SER A 17 -2.35 15.63 2.64
C SER A 17 -3.64 15.50 3.45
N ILE A 18 -3.55 14.77 4.57
CA ILE A 18 -4.66 14.65 5.54
C ILE A 18 -5.05 16.04 6.10
N ARG A 19 -4.09 16.96 6.21
CA ARG A 19 -4.35 18.33 6.68
C ARG A 19 -5.29 19.08 5.73
N GLU A 20 -5.02 19.05 4.43
CA GLU A 20 -5.87 19.71 3.43
C GLU A 20 -7.23 19.04 3.32
N LEU A 21 -7.24 17.71 3.34
CA LEU A 21 -8.46 16.92 3.37
C LEU A 21 -9.32 17.30 4.57
N GLY A 22 -8.74 17.44 5.76
CA GLY A 22 -9.47 17.83 6.97
C GLY A 22 -10.13 19.21 6.85
N GLY A 23 -9.54 20.13 6.09
CA GLY A 23 -10.16 21.40 5.73
C GLY A 23 -11.43 21.20 4.87
N ALA A 24 -11.36 20.35 3.86
CA ALA A 24 -12.50 20.02 3.01
C ALA A 24 -13.62 19.28 3.75
N VAL A 25 -13.28 18.38 4.67
CA VAL A 25 -14.26 17.70 5.54
C VAL A 25 -15.08 18.72 6.32
N ARG A 26 -14.44 19.75 6.89
CA ARG A 26 -15.14 20.83 7.62
C ARG A 26 -16.08 21.62 6.71
N LEU A 27 -15.62 21.99 5.51
CA LEU A 27 -16.45 22.69 4.52
C LEU A 27 -17.66 21.84 4.11
N LEU A 28 -17.48 20.53 3.91
CA LEU A 28 -18.56 19.59 3.57
C LEU A 28 -19.55 19.39 4.72
N GLN A 29 -19.13 19.57 5.96
CA GLN A 29 -19.98 19.46 7.15
C GLN A 29 -20.82 20.72 7.37
N ASP A 30 -20.26 21.92 7.17
CA ASP A 30 -20.92 23.17 7.57
C ASP A 30 -21.16 24.16 6.41
N ASP A 31 -20.10 24.68 5.80
CA ASP A 31 -20.19 25.78 4.82
C ASP A 31 -20.95 25.41 3.54
N ILE A 32 -20.68 24.23 2.97
CA ILE A 32 -21.27 23.79 1.70
C ILE A 32 -22.78 23.58 1.83
N PRO A 33 -23.30 22.85 2.85
CA PRO A 33 -24.75 22.77 3.08
C PRO A 33 -25.43 24.14 3.22
N LYS A 34 -24.83 25.06 3.99
CA LYS A 34 -25.33 26.43 4.14
C LYS A 34 -25.36 27.17 2.81
N ARG A 35 -24.33 27.00 1.98
CA ARG A 35 -24.25 27.61 0.65
C ARG A 35 -25.29 27.06 -0.31
N ILE A 36 -25.53 25.74 -0.30
CA ILE A 36 -26.59 25.10 -1.09
C ILE A 36 -27.95 25.69 -0.73
N TYR A 37 -28.25 25.85 0.57
CA TYR A 37 -29.50 26.46 1.01
C TYR A 37 -29.63 27.92 0.55
N ARG A 38 -28.54 28.71 0.65
CA ARG A 38 -28.53 30.09 0.15
C ARG A 38 -28.80 30.17 -1.36
N ILE A 39 -28.24 29.26 -2.15
CA ILE A 39 -28.49 29.18 -3.60
C ILE A 39 -29.95 28.84 -3.86
N LYS A 40 -30.50 27.84 -3.18
CA LYS A 40 -31.92 27.48 -3.28
C LYS A 40 -32.82 28.70 -3.06
N THR A 41 -32.63 29.41 -1.95
CA THR A 41 -33.44 30.57 -1.60
C THR A 41 -33.25 31.72 -2.59
N LYS A 42 -32.01 31.99 -3.00
CA LYS A 42 -31.70 33.09 -3.93
C LYS A 42 -32.32 32.89 -5.31
N TYR A 43 -32.30 31.67 -5.83
CA TYR A 43 -32.77 31.35 -7.19
C TYR A 43 -34.15 30.67 -7.20
N ASN A 44 -34.84 30.64 -6.05
CA ASN A 44 -36.15 30.02 -5.87
C ASN A 44 -36.23 28.58 -6.44
N MET A 45 -35.24 27.75 -6.14
CA MET A 45 -35.18 26.37 -6.65
C MET A 45 -36.16 25.46 -5.89
N ASP A 46 -36.93 24.65 -6.61
CA ASP A 46 -37.93 23.75 -6.03
C ASP A 46 -37.33 22.59 -5.23
N LYS A 47 -36.08 22.20 -5.53
CA LYS A 47 -35.39 21.05 -4.94
C LYS A 47 -34.04 21.46 -4.35
N VAL A 48 -33.66 20.78 -3.27
CA VAL A 48 -32.31 20.86 -2.68
C VAL A 48 -31.67 19.48 -2.72
N ARG A 49 -30.38 19.48 -3.05
CA ARG A 49 -29.51 18.32 -2.86
C ARG A 49 -28.90 18.38 -1.46
N TYR A 50 -29.08 17.33 -0.68
CA TYR A 50 -28.43 17.17 0.62
C TYR A 50 -27.15 16.33 0.47
N LEU A 51 -26.14 16.62 1.28
CA LEU A 51 -24.88 15.86 1.34
C LEU A 51 -24.86 15.06 2.64
N ASN A 52 -25.62 13.97 2.69
CA ASN A 52 -25.84 13.20 3.91
C ASN A 52 -24.81 12.07 4.06
N LYS A 53 -24.32 11.52 2.94
CA LYS A 53 -23.44 10.35 2.93
C LYS A 53 -22.05 10.75 2.47
N LYS A 54 -21.21 11.06 3.44
CA LYS A 54 -19.84 11.58 3.24
C LYS A 54 -18.85 10.62 3.87
N VAL A 55 -17.78 10.30 3.16
CA VAL A 55 -16.72 9.42 3.68
C VAL A 55 -15.34 10.06 3.50
N GLU A 56 -14.48 9.85 4.48
CA GLU A 56 -13.06 10.14 4.42
C GLU A 56 -12.30 8.82 4.21
N ILE A 57 -11.47 8.72 3.17
CA ILE A 57 -10.65 7.54 2.88
C ILE A 57 -9.17 7.95 2.98
N THR A 58 -8.61 7.77 4.17
CA THR A 58 -7.21 8.13 4.48
C THR A 58 -6.48 6.96 5.14
N SER A 59 -5.16 7.10 5.32
CA SER A 59 -4.34 6.11 6.01
C SER A 59 -4.70 5.91 7.49
N ARG A 60 -5.58 6.75 8.05
CA ARG A 60 -6.13 6.59 9.41
C ARG A 60 -7.27 5.58 9.47
N MET A 61 -7.87 5.24 8.33
CA MET A 61 -8.92 4.21 8.25
C MET A 61 -8.31 2.82 8.40
N SER A 62 -9.00 1.94 9.12
CA SER A 62 -8.56 0.55 9.26
C SER A 62 -8.55 -0.14 7.90
N SER A 63 -7.52 -0.94 7.62
CA SER A 63 -7.35 -1.60 6.32
C SER A 63 -8.53 -2.48 5.91
N TYR A 64 -9.22 -3.10 6.88
CA TYR A 64 -10.39 -3.95 6.64
C TYR A 64 -11.68 -3.16 6.30
N GLU A 65 -11.73 -1.86 6.62
CA GLU A 65 -12.90 -1.01 6.34
C GLU A 65 -12.86 -0.43 4.92
N ILE A 66 -11.66 -0.25 4.37
CA ILE A 66 -11.44 0.34 3.05
C ILE A 66 -12.24 -0.39 1.96
N PRO A 67 -12.18 -1.73 1.81
CA PRO A 67 -12.95 -2.43 0.79
C PRO A 67 -14.46 -2.19 0.89
N ASN A 68 -14.99 -2.02 2.11
CA ASN A 68 -16.41 -1.75 2.31
C ASN A 68 -16.78 -0.35 1.83
N LYS A 69 -15.93 0.66 2.10
CA LYS A 69 -16.15 2.03 1.63
C LYS A 69 -15.99 2.16 0.13
N LEU A 70 -15.06 1.42 -0.47
CA LEU A 70 -14.91 1.36 -1.92
C LEU A 70 -16.15 0.75 -2.60
N ARG A 71 -16.71 -0.33 -2.06
CA ARG A 71 -18.00 -0.88 -2.54
C ARG A 71 -19.16 0.11 -2.46
N GLN A 72 -19.17 1.01 -1.47
CA GLN A 72 -20.20 2.07 -1.39
C GLN A 72 -20.08 3.10 -2.52
N LEU A 73 -18.91 3.25 -3.15
CA LEU A 73 -18.72 4.13 -4.31
C LEU A 73 -19.25 3.53 -5.62
N GLU A 74 -19.37 2.20 -5.69
CA GLU A 74 -20.00 1.48 -6.80
C GLU A 74 -21.53 1.56 -6.74
N ALA A 75 -22.09 1.83 -5.56
CA ALA A 75 -23.53 1.92 -5.38
C ALA A 75 -24.12 3.07 -6.22
N THR A 76 -25.16 2.75 -7.00
CA THR A 76 -25.88 3.71 -7.83
C THR A 76 -26.70 4.68 -6.98
N CYS A 77 -27.05 5.83 -7.55
CA CYS A 77 -27.75 6.92 -6.86
C CYS A 77 -29.14 6.55 -6.32
N ASP A 78 -29.72 5.45 -6.79
CA ASP A 78 -30.98 4.90 -6.29
C ASP A 78 -30.78 4.04 -5.03
N SER A 79 -29.56 3.55 -4.81
CA SER A 79 -29.21 2.81 -3.60
C SER A 79 -29.18 3.73 -2.39
N ARG A 80 -29.70 3.22 -1.27
CA ARG A 80 -29.51 3.87 0.01
C ARG A 80 -28.04 4.00 0.36
N ASP A 81 -27.16 3.13 -0.12
CA ASP A 81 -25.73 3.16 0.23
C ASP A 81 -24.88 4.08 -0.63
N CYS A 82 -25.47 4.76 -1.62
CA CYS A 82 -24.77 5.72 -2.47
C CYS A 82 -24.14 6.85 -1.65
N LEU A 83 -22.86 7.08 -1.89
CA LEU A 83 -22.13 8.20 -1.29
C LEU A 83 -22.37 9.47 -2.10
N ASP A 84 -22.58 10.60 -1.41
CA ASP A 84 -22.63 11.93 -2.01
C ASP A 84 -21.23 12.43 -2.33
N THR A 85 -20.30 12.22 -1.39
CA THR A 85 -18.90 12.65 -1.53
C THR A 85 -17.96 11.67 -0.87
N ALA A 86 -16.83 11.41 -1.51
CA ALA A 86 -15.69 10.75 -0.88
C ALA A 86 -14.46 11.64 -1.01
N VAL A 87 -13.89 12.04 0.14
CA VAL A 87 -12.62 12.75 0.18
C VAL A 87 -11.52 11.77 0.53
N ALA A 88 -10.42 11.77 -0.20
CA ALA A 88 -9.38 10.78 -0.07
C ALA A 88 -7.99 11.35 -0.32
N THR A 89 -6.98 10.65 0.20
CA THR A 89 -5.57 10.83 -0.18
C THR A 89 -5.15 9.72 -1.14
N ASN A 90 -3.85 9.43 -1.25
CA ASN A 90 -3.25 8.35 -2.04
C ASN A 90 -3.92 6.98 -1.87
N MET A 91 -4.66 6.76 -0.76
CA MET A 91 -5.43 5.52 -0.54
C MET A 91 -6.44 5.22 -1.65
N ILE A 92 -6.93 6.24 -2.39
CA ILE A 92 -7.85 6.04 -3.50
C ILE A 92 -7.15 5.65 -4.81
N ALA A 93 -5.86 5.96 -4.95
CA ALA A 93 -5.07 5.66 -6.15
C ALA A 93 -4.70 4.16 -6.24
N VAL A 94 -4.56 3.50 -5.08
CA VAL A 94 -4.08 2.12 -4.97
C VAL A 94 -5.25 1.13 -4.81
N GLY A 95 -5.54 0.36 -5.85
CA GLY A 95 -6.42 -0.83 -5.77
C GLY A 95 -7.92 -0.58 -5.74
N MET A 96 -8.38 0.61 -6.12
CA MET A 96 -9.81 0.91 -6.33
C MET A 96 -10.23 0.56 -7.76
N ASP A 97 -11.17 -0.38 -7.91
CA ASP A 97 -11.76 -0.75 -9.20
C ASP A 97 -13.24 -0.37 -9.21
N VAL A 98 -13.53 0.92 -9.37
CA VAL A 98 -14.90 1.47 -9.34
C VAL A 98 -15.19 2.13 -10.68
N ASP A 99 -15.83 1.39 -11.58
CA ASP A 99 -16.07 1.83 -12.95
C ASP A 99 -17.09 2.96 -13.09
N ARG A 100 -17.96 3.10 -12.09
CA ARG A 100 -19.09 4.04 -12.08
C ARG A 100 -18.67 5.51 -12.01
N LEU A 101 -17.53 5.84 -11.42
CA LEU A 101 -17.22 7.22 -11.04
C LEU A 101 -16.89 8.10 -12.25
N GLY A 102 -17.62 9.20 -12.40
CA GLY A 102 -17.49 10.16 -13.50
C GLY A 102 -17.03 11.56 -13.07
N LEU A 103 -16.93 11.86 -11.77
CA LEU A 103 -16.59 13.20 -11.27
C LEU A 103 -15.52 13.17 -10.19
N MET A 104 -14.44 13.94 -10.41
CA MET A 104 -13.39 14.15 -9.41
C MET A 104 -12.90 15.59 -9.37
N VAL A 105 -12.48 16.01 -8.19
CA VAL A 105 -11.69 17.21 -7.95
C VAL A 105 -10.35 16.79 -7.36
N VAL A 106 -9.24 17.19 -7.98
CA VAL A 106 -7.88 17.01 -7.48
C VAL A 106 -7.40 18.35 -6.93
N THR A 107 -7.09 18.42 -5.64
CA THR A 107 -6.62 19.67 -5.00
C THR A 107 -5.10 19.67 -4.84
N GLY A 108 -4.44 20.56 -5.58
CA GLY A 108 -2.99 20.66 -5.72
C GLY A 108 -2.41 19.56 -6.60
N GLN A 109 -1.17 19.76 -7.07
CA GLN A 109 -0.49 18.70 -7.82
C GLN A 109 0.00 17.59 -6.88
N PRO A 110 -0.35 16.32 -7.12
CA PRO A 110 0.21 15.18 -6.38
C PRO A 110 1.73 15.13 -6.42
N LYS A 111 2.33 14.55 -5.39
CA LYS A 111 3.80 14.57 -5.24
C LYS A 111 4.50 13.80 -6.36
N GLN A 112 3.90 12.71 -6.81
CA GLN A 112 4.36 11.90 -7.92
C GLN A 112 3.38 11.99 -9.09
N ASN A 113 3.90 11.97 -10.31
CA ASN A 113 3.05 11.94 -11.51
C ASN A 113 2.35 10.59 -11.66
N SER A 114 3.01 9.51 -11.25
CA SER A 114 2.38 8.17 -11.16
C SER A 114 1.10 8.18 -10.32
N GLU A 115 1.13 8.86 -9.17
CA GLU A 115 0.01 9.01 -8.24
C GLU A 115 -1.13 9.81 -8.87
N TYR A 116 -0.83 10.92 -9.54
CA TYR A 116 -1.82 11.71 -10.28
C TYR A 116 -2.53 10.89 -11.36
N ILE A 117 -1.76 10.17 -12.19
CA ILE A 117 -2.30 9.27 -13.23
C ILE A 117 -3.17 8.19 -12.59
N GLN A 118 -2.68 7.52 -11.54
CA GLN A 118 -3.41 6.45 -10.87
C GLN A 118 -4.70 6.91 -10.21
N ALA A 119 -4.76 8.12 -9.68
CA ALA A 119 -5.95 8.69 -9.07
C ALA A 119 -6.97 9.11 -10.15
N THR A 120 -6.53 9.86 -11.16
CA THR A 120 -7.41 10.43 -12.19
C THR A 120 -7.91 9.39 -13.19
N SER A 121 -7.12 8.36 -13.51
CA SER A 121 -7.54 7.23 -14.38
C SER A 121 -8.63 6.34 -13.77
N ARG A 122 -9.05 6.59 -12.52
CA ARG A 122 -10.21 5.94 -11.92
C ARG A 122 -11.53 6.60 -12.32
N ILE A 123 -11.47 7.76 -12.95
CA ILE A 123 -12.63 8.55 -13.30
C ILE A 123 -12.87 8.42 -14.79
N GLY A 124 -14.11 8.10 -15.15
CA GLY A 124 -14.53 8.02 -16.54
C GLY A 124 -14.11 6.74 -17.26
N ARG A 125 -14.16 5.59 -16.57
CA ARG A 125 -13.80 4.28 -17.15
C ARG A 125 -14.91 3.69 -18.00
N ALA A 126 -16.11 3.56 -17.45
CA ALA A 126 -17.29 3.07 -18.16
C ALA A 126 -18.10 4.20 -18.80
N PHE A 127 -17.99 5.43 -18.28
CA PHE A 127 -18.74 6.61 -18.69
C PHE A 127 -17.79 7.79 -18.93
N PRO A 128 -18.18 8.88 -19.60
CA PRO A 128 -17.29 10.04 -19.75
C PRO A 128 -16.88 10.64 -18.39
N GLY A 129 -15.59 10.85 -18.18
CA GLY A 129 -15.06 11.41 -16.93
C GLY A 129 -14.85 12.92 -16.98
N LEU A 130 -15.10 13.60 -15.86
CA LEU A 130 -14.76 15.01 -15.66
C LEU A 130 -13.91 15.15 -14.40
N VAL A 131 -12.68 15.63 -14.59
CA VAL A 131 -11.72 15.87 -13.51
C VAL A 131 -11.37 17.36 -13.46
N PHE A 132 -11.60 17.97 -12.31
CA PHE A 132 -11.19 19.35 -12.03
C PHE A 132 -9.89 19.35 -11.24
N THR A 133 -8.82 19.94 -11.77
CA THR A 133 -7.57 20.11 -11.02
C THR A 133 -7.48 21.53 -10.48
N LEU A 134 -7.50 21.67 -9.15
CA LEU A 134 -7.46 22.95 -8.43
C LEU A 134 -6.07 23.20 -7.88
N TYR A 135 -5.31 24.08 -8.53
CA TYR A 135 -3.96 24.44 -8.13
C TYR A 135 -3.93 25.60 -7.14
N ASN A 136 -3.00 25.55 -6.17
CA ASN A 136 -2.77 26.66 -5.25
C ASN A 136 -1.75 27.65 -5.85
N PRO A 137 -2.14 28.91 -6.15
CA PRO A 137 -1.24 29.88 -6.79
C PRO A 137 -0.04 30.27 -5.91
N TYR A 138 -0.12 30.06 -4.59
CA TYR A 138 0.96 30.34 -3.66
C TYR A 138 2.00 29.21 -3.58
N ARG A 139 1.77 28.09 -4.28
CA ARG A 139 2.72 26.98 -4.37
C ARG A 139 3.41 27.01 -5.73
N PRO A 140 4.72 27.30 -5.80
CA PRO A 140 5.44 27.37 -7.08
C PRO A 140 5.28 26.12 -7.96
N ARG A 141 5.22 24.93 -7.36
CA ARG A 141 4.97 23.68 -8.07
C ARG A 141 3.59 23.67 -8.75
N ASP A 142 2.54 23.99 -8.01
CA ASP A 142 1.17 24.01 -8.53
C ASP A 142 1.02 25.06 -9.62
N LEU A 143 1.63 26.24 -9.44
CA LEU A 143 1.65 27.31 -10.44
C LEU A 143 2.34 26.85 -11.74
N SER A 144 3.51 26.21 -11.65
CA SER A 144 4.21 25.67 -12.80
C SER A 144 3.38 24.62 -13.56
N HIS A 145 2.67 23.74 -12.85
CA HIS A 145 1.75 22.78 -13.47
C HIS A 145 0.52 23.45 -14.10
N TYR A 146 0.00 24.51 -13.49
CA TYR A 146 -1.09 25.30 -14.07
C TYR A 146 -0.67 25.97 -15.38
N GLU A 147 0.49 26.64 -15.40
CA GLU A 147 1.01 27.34 -16.58
C GLU A 147 1.32 26.38 -17.73
N ASN A 148 1.76 25.15 -17.43
CA ASN A 148 2.13 24.14 -18.42
C ASN A 148 1.06 23.05 -18.60
N PHE A 149 -0.18 23.28 -18.15
CA PHE A 149 -1.19 22.22 -17.97
C PHE A 149 -1.42 21.38 -19.23
N THR A 150 -1.59 22.02 -20.39
CA THR A 150 -1.86 21.36 -21.67
C THR A 150 -0.65 20.54 -22.14
N GLY A 151 0.54 21.12 -22.08
CA GLY A 151 1.80 20.45 -22.44
C GLY A 151 2.06 19.25 -21.54
N TYR A 152 1.90 19.42 -20.22
CA TYR A 152 2.03 18.37 -19.23
C TYR A 152 1.05 17.20 -19.49
N HIS A 153 -0.24 17.48 -19.69
CA HIS A 153 -1.25 16.44 -19.95
C HIS A 153 -1.04 15.73 -21.31
N SER A 154 -0.55 16.43 -22.33
CA SER A 154 -0.25 15.82 -23.63
C SER A 154 0.91 14.80 -23.58
N GLN A 155 1.78 14.91 -22.57
CA GLN A 155 2.98 14.07 -22.40
C GLN A 155 3.05 13.45 -21.00
N LEU A 156 1.90 13.20 -20.38
CA LEU A 156 1.79 12.85 -18.95
C LEU A 156 2.70 11.68 -18.53
N TYR A 157 2.77 10.65 -19.38
CA TYR A 157 3.59 9.46 -19.13
C TYR A 157 5.09 9.71 -19.17
N ARG A 158 5.56 10.75 -19.87
CA ARG A 158 6.99 11.11 -19.93
C ARG A 158 7.52 11.59 -18.58
N PHE A 159 6.65 12.14 -17.75
CA PHE A 159 6.99 12.69 -16.45
C PHE A 159 6.85 11.68 -15.31
N VAL A 160 6.43 10.45 -15.59
CA VAL A 160 6.33 9.40 -14.57
C VAL A 160 7.72 9.11 -14.02
N GLU A 161 7.88 9.37 -12.73
CA GLU A 161 9.13 9.10 -12.05
C GLU A 161 9.39 7.60 -12.05
N GLY A 162 10.60 7.18 -12.43
CA GLY A 162 11.02 5.80 -12.22
C GLY A 162 11.02 5.51 -10.72
N THR A 163 10.27 4.50 -10.28
CA THR A 163 10.37 4.03 -8.90
C THR A 163 11.77 3.48 -8.69
N THR A 164 12.58 4.18 -7.88
CA THR A 164 13.93 3.73 -7.52
C THR A 164 13.82 2.59 -6.50
N ALA A 165 13.67 1.36 -6.99
CA ALA A 165 13.93 0.18 -6.18
C ALA A 165 15.42 -0.12 -6.27
N THR A 166 16.11 -0.21 -5.13
CA THR A 166 17.47 -0.75 -5.06
C THR A 166 17.36 -2.25 -4.78
N PRO A 167 17.44 -3.13 -5.79
CA PRO A 167 17.26 -4.55 -5.58
C PRO A 167 18.33 -5.08 -4.63
N PHE A 168 18.00 -6.10 -3.85
CA PHE A 168 18.93 -6.73 -2.90
C PHE A 168 19.67 -5.71 -2.01
N SER A 169 19.03 -4.60 -1.60
CA SER A 169 19.57 -3.73 -0.56
C SER A 169 19.80 -4.54 0.72
N ALA A 170 20.81 -4.19 1.52
CA ALA A 170 21.16 -4.94 2.73
C ALA A 170 19.93 -5.14 3.65
N ARG A 171 19.12 -4.09 3.83
CA ARG A 171 17.89 -4.16 4.63
C ARG A 171 16.81 -5.05 4.01
N ALA A 172 16.70 -5.10 2.68
CA ALA A 172 15.77 -6.03 2.04
C ALA A 172 16.22 -7.48 2.25
N ARG A 173 17.51 -7.78 2.10
CA ARG A 173 18.04 -9.13 2.33
C ARG A 173 17.83 -9.57 3.79
N ASP A 174 18.21 -8.73 4.74
CA ASP A 174 18.01 -8.97 6.18
C ASP A 174 16.55 -9.33 6.52
N ARG A 175 15.58 -8.66 5.90
CA ARG A 175 14.15 -8.87 6.19
C ARG A 175 13.50 -10.06 5.52
N VAL A 176 13.96 -10.47 4.34
CA VAL A 176 13.22 -11.47 3.54
C VAL A 176 14.06 -12.66 3.07
N MET A 177 15.38 -12.64 3.24
CA MET A 177 16.25 -13.71 2.77
C MET A 177 15.90 -15.05 3.44
N HIS A 178 15.63 -15.05 4.75
CA HIS A 178 15.22 -16.27 5.47
C HIS A 178 13.93 -16.85 4.91
N ALA A 179 12.93 -15.99 4.64
CA ALA A 179 11.64 -16.41 4.11
C ALA A 179 11.78 -16.97 2.68
N LEU A 180 12.65 -16.38 1.86
CA LEU A 180 12.97 -16.87 0.52
C LEU A 180 13.60 -18.27 0.59
N ILE A 181 14.60 -18.47 1.47
CA ILE A 181 15.27 -19.76 1.66
C ILE A 181 14.28 -20.83 2.13
N ILE A 182 13.50 -20.52 3.17
CA ILE A 182 12.46 -21.42 3.71
C ILE A 182 11.46 -21.80 2.60
N SER A 183 10.98 -20.82 1.85
CA SER A 183 10.01 -21.06 0.77
C SER A 183 10.60 -21.92 -0.34
N ALA A 184 11.84 -21.65 -0.76
CA ALA A 184 12.53 -22.43 -1.78
C ALA A 184 12.71 -23.89 -1.35
N ILE A 185 13.11 -24.15 -0.10
CA ILE A 185 13.25 -25.50 0.45
C ILE A 185 11.89 -26.22 0.48
N ARG A 186 10.85 -25.57 1.05
CA ARG A 186 9.51 -26.18 1.19
C ARG A 186 8.83 -26.48 -0.14
N LEU A 187 9.03 -25.62 -1.14
CA LEU A 187 8.43 -25.81 -2.47
C LEU A 187 9.19 -26.86 -3.29
N LYS A 188 10.50 -26.99 -3.09
CA LYS A 188 11.33 -27.91 -3.86
C LYS A 188 11.35 -29.33 -3.28
N TYR A 189 11.30 -29.46 -1.96
CA TYR A 189 11.34 -30.74 -1.25
C TYR A 189 10.02 -30.96 -0.51
N PRO A 190 9.10 -31.77 -1.06
CA PRO A 190 7.78 -32.00 -0.46
C PRO A 190 7.84 -32.49 1.00
N ASP A 191 8.86 -33.27 1.36
CA ASP A 191 9.06 -33.77 2.72
C ASP A 191 9.27 -32.64 3.74
N MET A 192 9.79 -31.50 3.29
CA MET A 192 9.99 -30.30 4.10
C MET A 192 8.73 -29.42 4.17
N ALA A 193 7.65 -29.74 3.47
CA ALA A 193 6.50 -28.84 3.37
C ALA A 193 5.66 -28.76 4.66
N SER A 194 5.64 -29.84 5.45
CA SER A 194 4.92 -29.96 6.73
C SER A 194 5.45 -28.97 7.77
N ASN A 195 4.68 -28.67 8.83
CA ASN A 195 5.14 -27.74 9.86
C ASN A 195 6.32 -28.31 10.67
N GLU A 196 6.32 -29.62 10.84
CA GLU A 196 7.34 -30.48 11.45
C GLU A 196 8.66 -30.44 10.68
N GLY A 197 8.62 -30.37 9.35
CA GLY A 197 9.79 -30.43 8.48
C GLY A 197 10.82 -29.34 8.75
N ALA A 198 10.48 -28.30 9.51
CA ALA A 198 11.44 -27.31 10.00
C ALA A 198 12.58 -27.94 10.83
N ALA A 199 12.34 -29.04 11.54
CA ALA A 199 13.35 -29.74 12.32
C ALA A 199 14.34 -30.53 11.45
N ASP A 200 13.93 -30.94 10.24
CA ASP A 200 14.67 -31.88 9.39
C ASP A 200 15.69 -31.18 8.47
N ILE A 201 15.99 -29.90 8.71
CA ILE A 201 16.93 -29.12 7.89
C ILE A 201 18.33 -29.76 7.82
N ALA A 202 18.73 -30.50 8.85
CA ALA A 202 20.00 -31.23 8.90
C ALA A 202 19.99 -32.51 8.03
N ALA A 203 18.82 -33.03 7.65
CA ALA A 203 18.69 -34.20 6.79
C ALA A 203 18.87 -33.87 5.30
N LEU A 204 18.81 -32.60 4.91
CA LEU A 204 19.09 -32.18 3.54
C LEU A 204 20.57 -32.38 3.21
N SER A 205 20.83 -33.10 2.12
CA SER A 205 22.19 -33.30 1.61
C SER A 205 22.84 -31.99 1.15
N ASP A 206 24.17 -31.97 1.11
CA ASP A 206 24.91 -30.82 0.59
C ASP A 206 24.56 -30.50 -0.87
N ILE A 207 24.22 -31.52 -1.67
CA ILE A 207 23.75 -31.34 -3.05
C ILE A 207 22.42 -30.58 -3.05
N GLN A 208 21.43 -31.07 -2.28
CA GLN A 208 20.12 -30.41 -2.18
C GLN A 208 20.25 -28.97 -1.68
N MET A 209 21.16 -28.72 -0.74
CA MET A 209 21.41 -27.39 -0.20
C MET A 209 22.11 -26.47 -1.23
N SER A 210 23.10 -27.00 -1.95
CA SER A 210 23.82 -26.30 -3.01
C SER A 210 22.87 -25.87 -4.14
N GLU A 211 21.89 -26.70 -4.49
CA GLU A 211 20.90 -26.34 -5.50
C GLU A 211 20.03 -25.15 -5.08
N ILE A 212 19.62 -25.07 -3.81
CA ILE A 212 18.84 -23.94 -3.28
C ILE A 212 19.68 -22.66 -3.28
N LYS A 213 20.94 -22.75 -2.83
CA LYS A 213 21.89 -21.62 -2.87
C LYS A 213 22.07 -21.12 -4.30
N THR A 214 22.29 -22.05 -5.24
CA THR A 214 22.52 -21.76 -6.66
C THR A 214 21.30 -21.08 -7.29
N LEU A 215 20.08 -21.54 -6.96
CA LEU A 215 18.84 -20.91 -7.45
C LEU A 215 18.78 -19.41 -7.08
N ILE A 216 19.00 -19.08 -5.81
CA ILE A 216 18.95 -17.69 -5.32
C ILE A 216 20.10 -16.86 -5.92
N LEU A 217 21.30 -17.43 -5.90
CA LEU A 217 22.52 -16.77 -6.35
C LEU A 217 22.56 -16.54 -7.87
N ASN A 218 21.94 -17.40 -8.68
CA ASN A 218 21.80 -17.19 -10.12
C ASN A 218 20.90 -16.00 -10.43
N ARG A 219 19.79 -15.85 -9.69
CA ARG A 219 18.93 -14.67 -9.84
C ARG A 219 19.64 -13.39 -9.41
N LEU A 220 20.39 -13.45 -8.31
CA LEU A 220 21.16 -12.32 -7.82
C LEU A 220 22.21 -11.85 -8.84
N ASN A 221 22.91 -12.77 -9.51
CA ASN A 221 23.90 -12.43 -10.53
C ASN A 221 23.33 -11.61 -11.71
N ILE A 222 22.06 -11.83 -12.05
CA ILE A 222 21.39 -11.09 -13.13
C ILE A 222 21.02 -9.67 -12.67
N VAL A 223 20.64 -9.53 -11.40
CA VAL A 223 20.00 -8.30 -10.89
C VAL A 223 21.01 -7.36 -10.22
N LYS A 224 21.88 -7.89 -9.35
CA LYS A 224 22.86 -7.11 -8.59
C LYS A 224 24.09 -7.96 -8.20
N PRO A 225 25.01 -8.23 -9.14
CA PRO A 225 26.15 -9.13 -8.90
C PRO A 225 27.11 -8.64 -7.80
N GLU A 226 27.17 -7.32 -7.55
CA GLU A 226 28.04 -6.69 -6.55
C GLU A 226 27.81 -7.22 -5.12
N VAL A 227 26.57 -7.58 -4.78
CA VAL A 227 26.21 -8.04 -3.41
C VAL A 227 26.23 -9.56 -3.27
N ARG A 228 26.79 -10.27 -4.25
CA ARG A 228 26.80 -11.74 -4.30
C ARG A 228 27.48 -12.36 -3.08
N LEU A 229 28.63 -11.82 -2.70
CA LEU A 229 29.44 -12.38 -1.62
C LEU A 229 28.70 -12.24 -0.28
N ASP A 230 28.17 -11.05 -0.01
CA ASP A 230 27.37 -10.78 1.19
C ASP A 230 26.16 -11.72 1.26
N ALA A 231 25.39 -11.81 0.17
CA ALA A 231 24.20 -12.66 0.13
C ALA A 231 24.54 -14.15 0.31
N LYS A 232 25.66 -14.62 -0.25
CA LYS A 232 26.13 -15.99 -0.02
C LYS A 232 26.40 -16.23 1.47
N ASN A 233 27.14 -15.31 2.10
CA ASN A 233 27.47 -15.41 3.53
C ASN A 233 26.22 -15.35 4.41
N GLU A 234 25.26 -14.47 4.09
CA GLU A 234 23.96 -14.37 4.78
C GLU A 234 23.14 -15.66 4.66
N ILE A 235 23.12 -16.28 3.47
CA ILE A 235 22.44 -17.56 3.25
C ILE A 235 23.10 -18.66 4.09
N ASP A 236 24.43 -18.75 4.07
CA ASP A 236 25.19 -19.74 4.82
C ASP A 236 24.95 -19.57 6.34
N GLN A 237 25.07 -18.35 6.86
CA GLN A 237 24.81 -18.02 8.26
C GLN A 237 23.38 -18.38 8.68
N PHE A 238 22.39 -18.10 7.85
CA PHE A 238 21.01 -18.45 8.16
C PHE A 238 20.77 -19.96 8.23
N ILE A 239 21.33 -20.72 7.28
CA ILE A 239 21.22 -22.19 7.26
C ILE A 239 21.90 -22.79 8.48
N ASP A 240 23.10 -22.33 8.84
CA ASP A 240 23.83 -22.83 10.00
C ASP A 240 23.09 -22.51 11.30
N TRP A 241 22.56 -21.29 11.42
CA TRP A 241 21.69 -20.91 12.53
C TRP A 241 20.43 -21.78 12.62
N TRP A 242 19.78 -22.07 11.48
CA TRP A 242 18.61 -22.93 11.45
C TRP A 242 18.96 -24.36 11.86
N LYS A 243 20.05 -24.94 11.36
CA LYS A 243 20.55 -26.25 11.80
C LYS A 243 20.83 -26.29 13.30
N MET A 244 21.47 -25.24 13.84
CA MET A 244 21.70 -25.11 15.28
C MET A 244 20.39 -25.07 16.07
N LEU A 245 19.41 -24.29 15.61
CA LEU A 245 18.10 -24.17 16.27
C LEU A 245 17.31 -25.48 16.23
N ALA A 246 17.40 -26.23 15.13
CA ALA A 246 16.76 -27.54 14.96
C ALA A 246 17.35 -28.61 15.88
N ALA A 247 18.65 -28.51 16.22
CA ALA A 247 19.35 -29.42 17.13
C ALA A 247 19.11 -29.13 18.62
N GLN A 248 18.36 -28.07 18.96
CA GLN A 248 18.06 -27.74 20.35
C GLN A 248 17.04 -28.71 20.98
N GLY A 249 16.92 -28.69 22.31
CA GLY A 249 16.10 -29.65 23.06
C GLY A 249 14.59 -29.58 22.81
N LYS A 250 14.05 -28.48 22.24
CA LYS A 250 12.63 -28.40 21.84
C LYS A 250 12.51 -28.63 20.33
N PRO A 251 11.55 -29.47 19.87
CA PRO A 251 11.33 -29.66 18.45
C PRO A 251 11.00 -28.33 17.75
N LEU A 252 11.61 -28.12 16.58
CA LEU A 252 11.46 -26.90 15.80
C LEU A 252 10.29 -27.02 14.81
N ARG A 253 9.47 -25.98 14.74
CA ARG A 253 8.35 -25.84 13.79
C ARG A 253 8.51 -24.57 12.95
N TYR A 254 7.95 -24.54 11.73
CA TYR A 254 7.95 -23.30 10.94
C TYR A 254 7.20 -22.19 11.67
N TYR A 255 6.02 -22.50 12.20
CA TYR A 255 5.23 -21.58 13.02
C TYR A 255 4.37 -22.34 14.04
N VAL A 256 4.28 -21.80 15.26
CA VAL A 256 3.34 -22.19 16.31
C VAL A 256 2.93 -20.95 17.12
N TYR A 257 1.72 -20.96 17.68
CA TYR A 257 1.23 -19.83 18.48
C TYR A 257 1.99 -19.68 19.81
N GLY A 258 2.18 -20.77 20.55
CA GLY A 258 2.91 -20.81 21.82
C GLY A 258 4.27 -21.50 21.72
N THR A 259 5.26 -21.01 22.48
CA THR A 259 6.66 -21.50 22.44
C THR A 259 7.07 -22.33 23.68
N ASP A 260 6.09 -22.76 24.48
CA ASP A 260 6.35 -23.54 25.69
C ASP A 260 6.86 -24.95 25.36
N LYS A 261 6.22 -25.60 24.38
CA LYS A 261 6.53 -26.98 23.96
C LYS A 261 7.45 -27.07 22.74
N TYR A 262 7.45 -26.05 21.89
CA TYR A 262 8.15 -26.06 20.60
C TYR A 262 8.94 -24.78 20.38
N ASN A 263 10.04 -24.90 19.65
CA ASN A 263 10.69 -23.73 19.05
C ASN A 263 9.96 -23.36 17.76
N ARG A 264 9.92 -22.06 17.43
CA ARG A 264 9.36 -21.58 16.15
C ARG A 264 10.44 -20.87 15.35
N LEU A 265 10.49 -21.15 14.05
CA LEU A 265 11.47 -20.56 13.14
C LEU A 265 11.07 -19.14 12.72
N MET A 266 9.78 -18.92 12.44
CA MET A 266 9.24 -17.65 11.99
C MET A 266 8.15 -17.15 12.94
N ASN A 267 8.03 -15.83 13.05
CA ASN A 267 6.89 -15.16 13.67
C ASN A 267 6.44 -13.98 12.80
N TYR A 268 5.20 -13.51 12.98
CA TYR A 268 4.67 -12.39 12.21
C TYR A 268 5.44 -11.10 12.50
N TYR A 269 5.77 -10.37 11.44
CA TYR A 269 6.35 -9.05 11.54
C TYR A 269 5.42 -8.11 12.32
N GLY A 270 5.96 -7.37 13.29
CA GLY A 270 5.20 -6.50 14.19
C GLY A 270 4.75 -7.16 15.51
N GLN A 271 4.92 -8.47 15.67
CA GLN A 271 4.78 -9.14 16.98
C GLN A 271 6.12 -9.18 17.73
N SER A 272 6.06 -9.34 19.06
CA SER A 272 7.27 -9.56 19.87
C SER A 272 7.94 -10.86 19.43
N CYS A 273 9.12 -10.73 18.81
CA CYS A 273 9.94 -11.85 18.37
C CYS A 273 11.08 -12.05 19.36
N LYS A 274 11.35 -13.31 19.71
CA LYS A 274 12.57 -13.68 20.46
C LYS A 274 13.76 -13.68 19.51
N ASP A 275 14.98 -13.61 20.03
CA ASP A 275 16.21 -13.72 19.23
C ASP A 275 16.34 -15.06 18.48
N THR A 276 15.59 -16.07 18.93
CA THR A 276 15.49 -17.40 18.31
C THR A 276 14.46 -17.47 17.19
N GLU A 277 13.85 -16.34 16.79
CA GLU A 277 12.76 -16.27 15.82
C GLU A 277 13.06 -15.24 14.73
N LYS A 278 12.67 -15.52 13.49
CA LYS A 278 12.73 -14.54 12.41
C LYS A 278 11.39 -13.84 12.21
N ALA A 279 11.38 -12.53 12.45
CA ALA A 279 10.25 -11.67 12.10
C ALA A 279 10.02 -11.70 10.58
N THR A 280 8.87 -12.18 10.15
CA THR A 280 8.57 -12.50 8.75
C THR A 280 7.37 -11.71 8.27
N LEU A 281 7.55 -10.98 7.16
CA LEU A 281 6.51 -10.17 6.56
C LEU A 281 5.39 -11.05 5.99
N SER A 282 4.15 -10.71 6.30
CA SER A 282 2.97 -11.40 5.75
C SER A 282 2.34 -10.63 4.58
N SER A 283 2.75 -9.36 4.42
CA SER A 283 2.24 -8.44 3.40
C SER A 283 3.33 -7.52 2.90
N MET A 284 3.35 -7.27 1.60
CA MET A 284 4.21 -6.24 0.97
C MET A 284 3.85 -4.81 1.41
N ARG A 285 2.76 -4.63 2.18
CA ARG A 285 2.32 -3.35 2.74
C ARG A 285 2.82 -3.09 4.16
N GLU A 286 3.44 -4.09 4.80
CA GLU A 286 4.04 -3.93 6.12
C GLU A 286 5.32 -3.09 5.98
N VAL A 287 5.18 -1.79 6.26
CA VAL A 287 6.30 -0.84 6.32
C VAL A 287 6.79 -0.76 7.76
N GLU A 288 8.08 -0.47 7.95
CA GLU A 288 8.71 -0.33 9.27
C GLU A 288 7.95 0.73 10.11
N ASN A 289 7.70 0.44 11.38
CA ASN A 289 7.32 1.49 12.32
C ASN A 289 8.47 2.48 12.44
N ALA A 290 8.16 3.77 12.58
CA ALA A 290 9.16 4.83 12.67
C ALA A 290 10.24 4.48 13.71
N ALA A 291 11.51 4.50 13.30
CA ALA A 291 12.63 4.34 14.22
C ALA A 291 12.78 5.64 15.03
N ASN A 292 12.68 5.54 16.36
CA ASN A 292 12.99 6.67 17.24
C ASN A 292 14.51 6.81 17.34
N MET A 293 15.03 7.94 16.88
CA MET A 293 16.43 8.29 17.03
C MET A 293 16.58 9.09 18.32
N PHE A 294 17.28 8.52 19.31
CA PHE A 294 17.60 9.21 20.55
C PHE A 294 19.00 9.80 20.43
N TYR A 295 19.11 11.12 20.59
CA TYR A 295 20.39 11.81 20.67
C TYR A 295 20.72 11.97 22.15
N TYR A 296 21.83 11.37 22.59
CA TYR A 296 22.33 11.55 23.95
C TYR A 296 23.11 12.88 24.01
N THR A 297 22.63 13.83 24.79
CA THR A 297 23.38 15.03 25.17
C THR A 297 24.05 14.77 26.50
N GLU A 298 25.37 14.83 26.55
CA GLU A 298 26.11 14.97 27.82
C GLU A 298 25.82 16.37 28.38
N GLU A 299 25.18 16.44 29.55
CA GLU A 299 25.15 17.66 30.39
C GLU A 299 26.45 17.77 31.19
#